data_AF-A0A1N7J7H4-F1
#
_entry.id   AF-A0A1N7J7H4-F1
#
_cell.length_a   1.000
_cell.length_b   1.000
_cell.length_c   1.000
_cell.angle_alpha   90.00
_cell.angle_beta   90.00
_cell.angle_gamma   90.00
#
_symmetry.space_group_name_H-M   'P 1'
#
loop_
_entity.id
_entity.type
_entity.pdbx_description
1 polymer ?
#
loop_
_entity_poly.entity_id
_entity_poly.type
_entity_poly.pdbx_seq_one_letter_code
_entity_poly.pdbx_strand_id
1 'polypeptide(L)'
;MNHSTWRSAVYGGIGGIAGGTLFGIMMQMQGMLVMLAGTMGSESALVGWLIHMMISIIFGVSFGLLAIVTPNLFTLTIAFSIAIWVIGPLLIMPLMMGMGTNLAAAFTPEQLMSLATHLFYTVITAGVYYTLEKKDSVKTESIA
;
A
#
# COMPACT_ATOMS: atom_id res chain seq x y z
N MET A 1 7.74 10.80 -19.57
CA MET A 1 8.28 9.87 -18.54
C MET A 1 9.39 9.06 -19.19
N ASN A 2 10.56 8.92 -18.58
CA ASN A 2 11.63 8.09 -19.16
C ASN A 2 11.37 6.59 -18.88
N HIS A 3 12.12 5.71 -19.56
CA HIS A 3 11.90 4.27 -19.47
C HIS A 3 12.04 3.70 -18.05
N SER A 4 12.99 4.20 -17.25
CA SER A 4 13.19 3.73 -15.87
C SER A 4 12.03 4.15 -14.96
N THR A 5 11.55 5.40 -15.06
CA THR A 5 10.40 5.86 -14.27
C THR A 5 9.13 5.08 -14.60
N TRP A 6 8.86 4.78 -15.88
CA TRP A 6 7.73 3.93 -16.28
C TRP A 6 7.83 2.53 -15.72
N ARG A 7 9.01 1.91 -15.84
CA ARG A 7 9.24 0.57 -15.32
C ARG A 7 9.03 0.49 -13.81
N SER A 8 9.63 1.41 -13.05
CA SER A 8 9.47 1.44 -11.59
C SER A 8 8.02 1.68 -11.16
N ALA A 9 7.28 2.53 -11.88
CA ALA A 9 5.84 2.72 -11.63
C ALA A 9 5.05 1.43 -11.87
N VAL A 10 5.31 0.71 -12.96
CA VAL A 10 4.66 -0.57 -13.28
C VAL A 10 4.97 -1.63 -12.23
N TYR A 11 6.24 -1.77 -11.83
CA TYR A 11 6.64 -2.75 -10.81
C TYR A 11 6.04 -2.45 -9.45
N GLY A 12 6.02 -1.17 -9.07
CA GLY A 12 5.33 -0.70 -7.89
C GLY A 12 3.83 -1.03 -7.95
N GLY A 13 3.18 -0.76 -9.08
CA GLY A 13 1.77 -1.10 -9.30
C GLY A 13 1.48 -2.60 -9.19
N ILE A 14 2.32 -3.46 -9.79
CA ILE A 14 2.19 -4.93 -9.67
C ILE A 14 2.38 -5.36 -8.21
N GLY A 15 3.35 -4.78 -7.50
CA GLY A 15 3.54 -5.00 -6.07
C GLY A 15 2.32 -4.56 -5.25
N GLY A 16 1.75 -3.41 -5.56
CA GLY A 16 0.55 -2.89 -4.91
C GLY A 16 -0.67 -3.77 -5.13
N ILE A 17 -0.84 -4.34 -6.33
CA ILE A 17 -1.91 -5.32 -6.59
C ILE A 17 -1.71 -6.58 -5.73
N ALA A 18 -0.48 -7.10 -5.67
CA ALA A 18 -0.18 -8.30 -4.88
C ALA A 18 -0.39 -8.07 -3.38
N GLY A 19 0.19 -6.99 -2.83
CA GLY A 19 0.04 -6.62 -1.43
C GLY A 19 -1.41 -6.25 -1.10
N GLY A 20 -2.07 -5.51 -1.98
CA GLY A 20 -3.45 -5.10 -1.86
C GLY A 20 -4.41 -6.28 -1.84
N THR A 21 -4.20 -7.28 -2.69
CA THR A 21 -5.02 -8.50 -2.71
C THR A 21 -4.93 -9.24 -1.38
N LEU A 22 -3.71 -9.48 -0.90
CA LEU A 22 -3.50 -10.20 0.37
C LEU A 22 -4.05 -9.41 1.57
N PHE A 23 -3.83 -8.09 1.60
CA PHE A 23 -4.40 -7.24 2.63
C PHE A 23 -5.93 -7.16 2.53
N GLY A 24 -6.48 -7.11 1.32
CA GLY A 24 -7.92 -7.08 1.09
C GLY A 24 -8.61 -8.35 1.59
N ILE A 25 -7.97 -9.52 1.47
CA ILE A 25 -8.49 -10.77 2.06
C ILE A 25 -8.57 -10.64 3.58
N MET A 26 -7.55 -10.08 4.23
CA MET A 26 -7.57 -9.84 5.68
C MET A 26 -8.69 -8.85 6.05
N MET A 27 -8.86 -7.78 5.28
CA MET A 27 -9.94 -6.81 5.48
C MET A 27 -11.32 -7.44 5.30
N GLN A 28 -11.51 -8.30 4.29
CA GLN A 28 -12.75 -9.03 4.06
C GLN A 28 -13.12 -9.89 5.26
N MET A 29 -12.15 -10.65 5.79
CA MET A 29 -12.36 -11.54 6.95
C MET A 29 -12.77 -10.77 8.21
N GLN A 30 -12.38 -9.49 8.32
CA GLN A 30 -12.70 -8.61 9.44
C GLN A 30 -13.91 -7.70 9.17
N GLY A 31 -14.57 -7.82 8.02
CA GLY A 31 -15.70 -6.94 7.63
C GLY A 31 -15.29 -5.50 7.27
N MET A 32 -14.00 -5.20 7.20
CA MET A 32 -13.45 -3.85 6.99
C MET A 32 -13.71 -3.31 5.57
N LEU A 33 -13.95 -4.18 4.58
CA LEU A 33 -14.24 -3.72 3.22
C LEU A 33 -15.62 -3.07 3.09
N VAL A 34 -16.62 -3.56 3.82
CA VAL A 34 -17.95 -2.94 3.86
C VAL A 34 -17.85 -1.60 4.59
N MET A 35 -17.07 -1.53 5.66
CA MET A 35 -16.78 -0.27 6.36
C MET A 35 -16.13 0.76 5.42
N LEU A 36 -15.12 0.34 4.64
CA LEU A 36 -14.49 1.20 3.64
C LEU A 36 -15.49 1.65 2.57
N ALA A 37 -16.33 0.75 2.05
CA ALA A 37 -17.38 1.11 1.10
C ALA A 37 -18.38 2.13 1.68
N GLY A 38 -18.69 2.01 2.98
CA GLY A 38 -19.58 2.91 3.71
C GLY A 38 -19.07 4.36 3.73
N THR A 39 -17.76 4.57 3.73
CA THR A 39 -17.16 5.91 3.62
C THR A 39 -17.48 6.61 2.28
N MET A 40 -17.94 5.84 1.28
CA MET A 40 -18.38 6.31 -0.04
C MET A 40 -19.89 6.12 -0.24
N GLY A 41 -20.66 5.88 0.83
CA GLY A 41 -22.12 5.72 0.78
C GLY A 41 -22.60 4.38 0.20
N SER A 42 -21.76 3.34 0.21
CA SER A 42 -22.09 2.01 -0.32
C SER A 42 -21.97 0.91 0.74
N GLU A 43 -22.90 -0.03 0.74
CA GLU A 43 -22.85 -1.24 1.59
C GLU A 43 -22.28 -2.48 0.87
N SER A 44 -21.93 -2.33 -0.41
CA SER A 44 -21.42 -3.43 -1.23
C SER A 44 -19.95 -3.76 -0.93
N ALA A 45 -19.69 -5.02 -0.54
CA ALA A 45 -18.34 -5.54 -0.39
C ALA A 45 -17.51 -5.45 -1.68
N LEU A 46 -18.14 -5.59 -2.85
CA LEU A 46 -17.47 -5.41 -4.14
C LEU A 46 -16.98 -3.97 -4.33
N VAL A 47 -17.78 -2.98 -3.94
CA VAL A 47 -17.36 -1.57 -4.00
C VAL A 47 -16.19 -1.33 -3.05
N GLY A 48 -16.21 -1.92 -1.86
CA GLY A 48 -15.09 -1.88 -0.91
C GLY A 48 -13.80 -2.45 -1.51
N TRP A 49 -13.89 -3.61 -2.18
CA TRP A 49 -12.78 -4.21 -2.91
C TRP A 49 -12.23 -3.31 -4.01
N LEU A 50 -13.09 -2.68 -4.82
CA LEU A 50 -12.67 -1.80 -5.90
C LEU A 50 -11.94 -0.56 -5.37
N ILE A 51 -12.47 0.07 -4.32
CA ILE A 51 -11.83 1.20 -3.64
C ILE A 51 -10.46 0.78 -3.08
N HIS A 52 -10.43 -0.34 -2.35
CA HIS A 52 -9.19 -0.87 -1.76
C HIS A 52 -8.13 -1.18 -2.84
N MET A 53 -8.52 -1.79 -3.96
CA MET A 53 -7.61 -2.08 -5.07
C MET A 53 -7.08 -0.82 -5.74
N MET A 54 -7.95 0.18 -5.94
CA MET A 54 -7.53 1.48 -6.47
C MET A 54 -6.47 2.14 -5.58
N ILE A 55 -6.71 2.20 -4.26
CA ILE A 55 -5.77 2.76 -3.29
C ILE A 55 -4.46 1.95 -3.28
N SER A 56 -4.56 0.63 -3.31
CA SER A 56 -3.40 -0.27 -3.35
C SER A 56 -2.53 -0.04 -4.59
N ILE A 57 -3.13 0.15 -5.76
CA ILE A 57 -2.38 0.48 -6.99
C ILE A 57 -1.70 1.84 -6.85
N ILE A 58 -2.41 2.86 -6.34
CA ILE A 58 -1.85 4.21 -6.15
C ILE A 58 -0.65 4.18 -5.21
N PHE A 59 -0.76 3.49 -4.07
CA PHE A 59 0.35 3.35 -3.13
C PHE A 59 1.48 2.50 -3.69
N GLY A 60 1.18 1.43 -4.42
CA GLY A 60 2.19 0.62 -5.10
C GLY A 60 3.00 1.44 -6.11
N VAL A 61 2.33 2.16 -7.00
CA VAL A 61 2.98 3.08 -7.95
C VAL A 61 3.82 4.12 -7.22
N SER A 62 3.29 4.72 -6.15
CA SER A 62 4.01 5.71 -5.34
C SER A 62 5.27 5.12 -4.71
N PHE A 63 5.20 3.91 -4.17
CA PHE A 63 6.34 3.18 -3.64
C PHE A 63 7.41 2.96 -4.71
N GLY A 64 7.02 2.47 -5.89
CA GLY A 64 7.94 2.23 -7.00
C GLY A 64 8.64 3.51 -7.47
N LEU A 65 7.93 4.63 -7.53
CA LEU A 65 8.52 5.92 -7.87
C LEU A 65 9.50 6.42 -6.80
N LEU A 66 9.17 6.26 -5.51
CA LEU A 66 10.06 6.64 -4.41
C LEU A 66 11.31 5.76 -4.32
N ALA A 67 11.22 4.50 -4.75
CA ALA A 67 12.35 3.58 -4.82
C ALA A 67 13.43 4.03 -5.82
N ILE A 68 13.10 4.86 -6.81
CA ILE A 68 14.09 5.43 -7.75
C ILE A 68 15.07 6.36 -7.01
N VAL A 69 14.55 7.15 -6.05
CA VAL A 69 15.31 8.18 -5.34
C VAL A 69 15.77 7.73 -3.95
N THR A 70 15.37 6.53 -3.52
CA THR A 70 15.69 5.99 -2.19
C THR A 70 16.45 4.67 -2.32
N PRO A 71 17.79 4.67 -2.20
CA PRO A 71 18.62 3.49 -2.45
C PRO A 71 18.35 2.32 -1.49
N ASN A 72 17.96 2.62 -0.25
CA ASN A 72 17.70 1.62 0.78
C ASN A 72 16.21 1.25 0.81
N LEU A 73 15.86 0.14 0.15
CA LEU A 73 14.48 -0.37 0.11
C LEU A 73 13.95 -0.77 1.50
N PHE A 74 14.81 -1.20 2.43
CA PHE A 74 14.38 -1.52 3.79
C PHE A 74 13.90 -0.26 4.51
N THR A 75 14.69 0.82 4.50
CA THR A 75 14.29 2.11 5.07
C THR A 75 13.04 2.65 4.39
N LEU A 76 12.95 2.59 3.06
CA LEU A 76 11.76 3.02 2.32
C LEU A 76 10.53 2.23 2.74
N THR A 77 10.63 0.91 2.86
CA THR A 77 9.52 0.03 3.27
C THR A 77 8.97 0.44 4.63
N ILE A 78 9.83 0.63 5.63
CA ILE A 78 9.39 1.04 6.97
C ILE A 78 8.78 2.44 6.94
N ALA A 79 9.47 3.42 6.35
CA ALA A 79 9.01 4.81 6.31
C ALA A 79 7.68 4.95 5.56
N PHE A 80 7.55 4.27 4.42
CA PHE A 80 6.33 4.28 3.60
C PHE A 80 5.16 3.62 4.35
N SER A 81 5.40 2.51 5.06
CA SER A 81 4.38 1.85 5.89
C SER A 81 3.83 2.77 6.97
N ILE A 82 4.72 3.47 7.68
CA ILE A 82 4.33 4.45 8.71
C ILE A 82 3.56 5.60 8.07
N ALA A 83 4.01 6.11 6.92
CA ALA A 83 3.36 7.23 6.24
C ALA A 83 1.92 6.88 5.82
N ILE A 84 1.71 5.74 5.16
CA ILE A 84 0.35 5.35 4.73
C ILE A 84 -0.55 5.01 5.92
N TRP A 85 -0.01 4.48 7.02
CA TRP A 85 -0.75 4.24 8.25
C TRP A 85 -1.16 5.55 8.95
N VAL A 86 -0.28 6.54 9.02
CA VAL A 86 -0.65 7.86 9.56
C VAL A 86 -1.73 8.51 8.68
N ILE A 87 -1.55 8.48 7.37
CA ILE A 87 -2.45 9.15 6.42
C ILE A 87 -3.82 8.46 6.38
N GLY A 88 -3.89 7.14 6.24
CA GLY A 88 -5.14 6.41 6.07
C GLY A 88 -5.94 6.29 7.37
N PRO A 89 -5.61 5.31 8.24
CA PRO A 89 -6.41 4.99 9.42
C PRO A 89 -6.33 6.01 10.57
N LEU A 90 -5.27 6.81 10.69
CA LEU A 90 -5.19 7.81 11.76
C LEU A 90 -5.80 9.17 11.40
N LEU A 91 -5.78 9.53 10.12
CA LEU A 91 -6.23 10.85 9.65
C LEU A 91 -7.47 10.76 8.75
N ILE A 92 -7.33 10.23 7.53
CA ILE A 92 -8.36 10.33 6.50
C ILE A 92 -9.62 9.53 6.88
N MET A 93 -9.48 8.27 7.27
CA MET A 93 -10.66 7.42 7.54
C MET A 93 -11.53 7.95 8.69
N PRO A 94 -10.98 8.31 9.87
CA PRO A 94 -11.79 8.86 10.95
C PRO A 94 -12.49 10.16 10.56
N LEU A 95 -11.80 11.06 9.84
CA LEU A 95 -12.38 12.32 9.37
C LEU A 95 -13.53 12.09 8.37
N MET A 96 -13.38 11.13 7.46
CA MET A 96 -14.45 10.75 6.52
C MET A 96 -15.68 10.19 7.24
N MET A 97 -15.50 9.59 8.42
CA MET A 97 -16.58 9.07 9.26
C MET A 97 -17.18 10.13 10.19
N GLY A 98 -16.77 11.40 10.08
CA GLY A 98 -17.23 12.47 10.96
C GLY A 98 -16.67 12.39 12.39
N MET A 99 -15.63 11.59 12.61
CA MET A 99 -14.91 11.49 13.88
C MET A 99 -13.72 12.45 13.92
N GLY A 100 -13.13 12.64 15.11
CA GLY A 100 -11.81 13.27 15.25
C GLY A 100 -10.69 12.35 14.77
N THR A 101 -9.45 12.86 14.67
CA THR A 101 -8.29 12.04 14.29
C THR A 101 -7.93 11.04 15.38
N ASN A 102 -7.35 9.90 15.00
CA ASN A 102 -6.89 8.87 15.92
C ASN A 102 -5.41 9.05 16.33
N LEU A 103 -4.78 10.20 16.04
CA LEU A 103 -3.37 10.45 16.33
C LEU A 103 -3.01 10.24 17.82
N ALA A 104 -3.87 10.72 18.73
CA ALA A 104 -3.64 10.55 20.17
C ALA A 104 -3.74 9.08 20.62
N ALA A 105 -4.46 8.25 19.86
CA ALA A 105 -4.66 6.82 20.12
C ALA A 105 -3.74 5.92 19.28
N ALA A 106 -2.71 6.48 18.62
CA ALA A 106 -1.87 5.77 17.66
C ALA A 106 -1.19 4.50 18.23
N PHE A 107 -0.96 4.45 19.54
CA PHE A 107 -0.30 3.32 20.21
C PHE A 107 -1.25 2.37 20.94
N THR A 108 -2.57 2.48 20.69
CA THR A 108 -3.53 1.47 21.14
C THR A 108 -3.35 0.16 20.38
N PRO A 109 -3.71 -1.01 20.96
CA PRO A 109 -3.56 -2.31 20.28
C PRO A 109 -4.22 -2.35 18.89
N GLU A 110 -5.37 -1.71 18.74
CA GLU A 110 -6.11 -1.64 17.49
C GLU A 110 -5.33 -0.87 16.42
N GLN A 111 -4.76 0.28 16.78
CA GLN A 111 -3.98 1.10 15.84
C GLN A 111 -2.61 0.49 15.53
N LEU A 112 -1.99 -0.23 16.48
CA LEU A 112 -0.77 -1.00 16.23
C LEU A 112 -1.01 -2.20 15.31
N MET A 113 -2.14 -2.89 15.45
CA MET A 113 -2.55 -3.92 14.50
C MET A 113 -2.78 -3.33 13.11
N SER A 114 -3.41 -2.15 13.03
CA SER A 114 -3.53 -1.40 11.78
C SER A 114 -2.15 -1.10 11.17
N LEU A 115 -1.18 -0.60 11.94
CA LEU A 115 0.20 -0.41 11.46
C LEU A 115 0.81 -1.72 10.94
N ALA A 116 0.62 -2.83 11.64
CA ALA A 116 1.15 -4.13 11.23
C ALA A 116 0.61 -4.56 9.86
N THR A 117 -0.67 -4.32 9.58
CA THR A 117 -1.26 -4.64 8.27
C THR A 117 -0.73 -3.73 7.14
N HIS A 118 -0.48 -2.45 7.41
CA HIS A 118 0.12 -1.54 6.43
C HIS A 118 1.60 -1.87 6.16
N LEU A 119 2.32 -2.32 7.20
CA LEU A 119 3.66 -2.85 7.05
C LEU A 119 3.66 -4.13 6.22
N PHE A 120 2.74 -5.06 6.48
CA PHE A 120 2.57 -6.29 5.70
C PHE A 120 2.32 -5.99 4.21
N TYR A 121 1.39 -5.08 3.91
CA TYR A 121 1.13 -4.62 2.55
C TYR A 121 2.40 -4.09 1.87
N THR A 122 3.16 -3.22 2.55
CA THR A 122 4.34 -2.57 1.97
C THR A 122 5.49 -3.56 1.80
N VAL A 123 5.67 -4.51 2.71
CA VAL A 123 6.68 -5.58 2.59
C VAL A 123 6.42 -6.43 1.34
N ILE A 124 5.17 -6.82 1.08
CA ILE A 124 4.82 -7.58 -0.13
C ILE A 124 5.09 -6.74 -1.38
N THR A 125 4.64 -5.48 -1.37
CA THR A 125 4.86 -4.53 -2.48
C THR A 125 6.35 -4.38 -2.79
N ALA A 126 7.18 -4.17 -1.76
CA ALA A 126 8.62 -4.05 -1.86
C ALA A 126 9.30 -5.34 -2.35
N GLY A 127 8.85 -6.50 -1.86
CA GLY A 127 9.38 -7.79 -2.29
C GLY A 127 9.12 -8.08 -3.77
N VAL A 128 7.92 -7.77 -4.25
CA VAL A 128 7.56 -7.89 -5.67
C VAL A 128 8.37 -6.90 -6.51
N TYR A 129 8.42 -5.64 -6.11
CA TYR A 129 9.21 -4.61 -6.78
C TYR A 129 10.69 -5.04 -6.92
N TYR A 130 11.32 -5.44 -5.81
CA TYR A 130 12.72 -5.89 -5.79
C TYR A 130 12.95 -7.07 -6.73
N THR A 131 12.05 -8.05 -6.73
CA THR A 131 12.17 -9.24 -7.57
C THR A 131 12.11 -8.89 -9.06
N LEU A 132 11.22 -7.97 -9.45
CA LEU A 132 11.09 -7.54 -10.84
C LEU A 132 12.29 -6.69 -11.28
N GLU A 133 12.71 -5.71 -10.49
CA GLU A 133 13.86 -4.86 -10.81
C GLU A 133 15.16 -5.69 -10.94
N LYS A 134 15.37 -6.65 -10.03
CA LYS A 134 16.52 -7.56 -10.08
C LYS A 134 16.53 -8.45 -11.33
N LYS A 135 15.37 -8.97 -11.74
CA LYS A 135 15.28 -9.81 -12.95
C LYS A 135 15.64 -9.00 -14.21
N ASP A 136 15.21 -7.76 -14.27
CA ASP A 136 15.49 -6.87 -15.40
C ASP A 136 16.94 -6.39 -15.44
N SER A 137 17.57 -6.15 -14.29
CA SER A 137 18.99 -5.79 -14.23
C SER A 137 19.87 -6.93 -14.73
N VAL A 138 19.61 -8.17 -14.29
CA VAL A 138 20.35 -9.38 -14.73
C VAL A 138 20.20 -9.60 -16.23
N LYS A 139 18.99 -9.41 -16.78
CA LYS A 139 18.73 -9.56 -18.22
C LYS A 139 19.48 -8.52 -19.06
N THR A 140 19.68 -7.32 -18.52
CA THR A 140 20.43 -6.25 -19.20
C THR A 140 21.93 -6.54 -19.22
N GLU A 141 22.48 -7.11 -18.13
CA GLU A 141 23.88 -7.55 -18.08
C GLU A 141 24.18 -8.72 -19.00
N SER A 142 23.23 -9.65 -19.22
CA SER A 142 23.47 -10.82 -20.06
C SER A 142 23.52 -10.53 -21.57
N ILE A 143 23.09 -9.34 -22.00
CA ILE A 143 23.02 -8.93 -23.41
C ILE A 143 24.05 -7.84 -23.76
N ALA A 144 24.86 -7.41 -22.79
CA ALA A 144 25.95 -6.45 -22.93
C ALA A 144 27.28 -7.18 -23.15
#